data_AF-D7TNY5-F1
#
_entry.id   AF-D7TNY5-F1
#
_cell.length_a   1.000
_cell.length_b   1.000
_cell.length_c   1.000
_cell.angle_alpha   90.00
_cell.angle_beta   90.00
_cell.angle_gamma   90.00
#
_symmetry.space_group_name_H-M   'P 1'
#
loop_
_entity.id
_entity.type
_entity.pdbx_description
1 polymer ?
#
loop_
_entity_poly.entity_id
_entity_poly.type
_entity_poly.pdbx_seq_one_letter_code
_entity_poly.pdbx_strand_id
1 'polypeptide(L)' 'MKVLLIYATDDPKKAKHLLALEGAKERLHLFKANLLEERSFDSVVDGCDGVFHIAYPVVLIVDDPQAQQIDPSLQGTIMF' A
#
# COMPACT_ATOMS: atom_id res chain seq x y z
N MET A 1 10.55 12.15 -10.74
CA MET A 1 10.21 11.08 -9.80
C MET A 1 8.78 10.66 -10.03
N LYS A 2 8.54 9.40 -10.44
CA LYS A 2 7.19 8.83 -10.52
C LYS A 2 6.78 8.45 -9.11
N VAL A 3 5.55 8.78 -8.70
CA VAL A 3 5.04 8.38 -7.39
C VAL A 3 4.13 7.19 -7.60
N LEU A 4 4.60 6.06 -7.08
CA LEU A 4 3.83 4.85 -7.02
C LEU A 4 3.05 4.80 -5.71
N LEU A 5 1.74 4.58 -5.80
CA LEU A 5 0.95 4.24 -4.64
C LEU A 5 0.28 2.90 -4.84
N ILE A 6 0.40 2.07 -3.80
CA ILE A 6 -0.09 0.71 -3.79
C ILE A 6 -1.27 0.65 -2.85
N TYR A 7 -2.38 0.07 -3.32
CA TYR A 7 -3.63 0.02 -2.56
C TYR A 7 -4.23 -1.39 -2.58
N ALA A 8 -4.87 -1.77 -1.47
CA ALA A 8 -5.31 -3.14 -1.20
C ALA A 8 -6.80 -3.40 -1.48
N THR A 9 -7.50 -2.53 -2.21
CA THR A 9 -8.96 -2.59 -2.32
C THR A 9 -9.43 -2.42 -3.75
N ASP A 10 -10.41 -3.20 -4.18
CA ASP A 10 -11.05 -3.02 -5.49
C ASP A 10 -12.09 -1.88 -5.51
N ASP A 11 -12.25 -1.15 -4.41
CA ASP A 11 -13.17 -0.01 -4.37
C ASP A 11 -12.48 1.27 -4.87
N PRO A 12 -12.74 1.72 -6.12
CA PRO A 12 -12.13 2.93 -6.65
C PRO A 12 -12.54 4.19 -5.88
N LYS A 13 -13.65 4.16 -5.12
CA LYS A 13 -14.07 5.29 -4.30
C LYS A 13 -13.06 5.57 -3.18
N LYS A 14 -12.42 4.53 -2.64
CA LYS A 14 -11.39 4.67 -1.61
C LYS A 14 -10.13 5.36 -2.14
N ALA A 15 -9.85 5.28 -3.44
CA ALA A 15 -8.69 5.94 -4.05
C ALA A 15 -9.00 7.31 -4.68
N LYS A 16 -10.29 7.70 -4.77
CA LYS A 16 -10.73 8.92 -5.48
C LYS A 16 -10.05 10.19 -4.97
N HIS A 17 -9.82 10.29 -3.66
CA HIS A 17 -9.19 11.45 -3.04
C HIS A 17 -7.73 11.64 -3.49
N LEU A 18 -7.03 10.55 -3.81
CA LEU A 18 -5.64 10.57 -4.28
C LEU A 18 -5.56 11.05 -5.72
N LEU A 19 -6.50 10.60 -6.56
CA LEU A 19 -6.62 11.03 -7.95
C LEU A 19 -7.04 12.50 -8.10
N ALA A 20 -7.58 13.10 -7.04
CA ALA A 20 -7.98 14.51 -7.01
C ALA A 20 -6.82 15.46 -6.62
N LEU A 21 -5.67 14.93 -6.21
CA LEU A 21 -4.50 15.75 -5.85
C LEU A 21 -3.92 16.48 -7.07
N GLU A 22 -3.35 17.66 -6.84
CA GLU A 22 -2.69 18.43 -7.89
C GLU A 22 -1.50 17.65 -8.48
N GLY A 23 -1.48 17.50 -9.81
CA GLY A 23 -0.43 16.77 -10.51
C GLY A 23 -0.57 15.24 -10.47
N ALA A 24 -1.68 14.70 -9.93
CA ALA A 24 -1.91 13.27 -9.86
C ALA A 24 -2.04 12.64 -11.25
N LYS A 25 -2.71 13.32 -12.20
CA LYS A 25 -2.91 12.79 -13.56
C LYS A 25 -1.60 12.57 -14.32
N GLU A 26 -0.57 13.33 -13.98
CA GLU A 26 0.72 13.34 -14.66
C GLU A 26 1.76 12.45 -13.99
N ARG A 27 1.65 12.24 -12.67
CA ARG A 27 2.71 11.62 -11.85
C ARG A 27 2.29 10.48 -10.95
N LEU A 28 1.00 10.37 -10.61
CA LEU A 28 0.49 9.34 -9.71
C LEU A 28 0.05 8.13 -10.51
N HIS A 29 0.65 6.99 -10.20
CA HIS A 29 0.22 5.70 -10.71
C HIS A 29 -0.27 4.84 -9.56
N LEU A 30 -1.51 4.36 -9.67
CA LEU A 30 -2.12 3.46 -8.69
C LEU A 30 -1.97 2.02 -9.16
N PHE A 31 -1.46 1.16 -8.29
CA PHE A 31 -1.37 -0.27 -8.54
C PHE A 31 -2.02 -1.04 -7.39
N LYS A 32 -2.76 -2.08 -7.74
CA LYS A 32 -3.32 -2.97 -6.73
C LYS A 32 -2.23 -3.93 -6.26
N ALA A 33 -1.99 -3.96 -4.96
CA ALA A 33 -1.25 -5.05 -4.32
C ALA A 33 -1.78 -5.27 -2.91
N ASN A 34 -1.52 -6.45 -2.37
CA ASN A 34 -2.02 -6.85 -1.07
C ASN A 34 -0.85 -7.04 -0.11
N LEU A 35 -0.88 -6.28 0.99
CA LEU A 35 0.16 -6.31 2.01
C LEU A 35 0.46 -7.71 2.55
N LEU A 36 -0.53 -8.60 2.56
CA LEU A 36 -0.41 -9.96 3.08
C LEU A 36 -0.21 -11.02 2.01
N GLU A 37 -0.14 -10.62 0.73
CA GLU A 37 0.10 -11.51 -0.40
C GLU A 37 1.56 -11.43 -0.83
N GLU A 38 2.24 -12.56 -0.75
CA GLU A 38 3.63 -12.71 -1.15
C GLU A 38 3.84 -12.26 -2.59
N ARG A 39 4.93 -11.51 -2.83
CA ARG A 39 5.36 -11.01 -4.15
C ARG A 39 4.37 -10.08 -4.86
N SER A 40 3.34 -9.60 -4.16
CA SER A 40 2.37 -8.67 -4.76
C SER A 40 2.97 -7.30 -5.12
N PHE A 41 4.14 -6.98 -4.56
CA PHE A 41 4.87 -5.73 -4.77
C PHE A 41 5.95 -5.81 -5.87
N ASP A 42 6.46 -7.02 -6.19
CA ASP A 42 7.65 -7.23 -7.03
C ASP A 42 7.64 -6.43 -8.33
N SER A 43 6.57 -6.57 -9.11
CA SER A 43 6.48 -5.95 -10.44
C SER A 43 6.49 -4.42 -10.40
N VAL A 44 6.05 -3.84 -9.29
CA VAL A 44 5.78 -2.42 -9.20
C VAL A 44 6.94 -1.65 -8.55
N VAL A 45 7.74 -2.35 -7.74
CA VAL A 45 8.98 -1.82 -7.17
C VAL A 45 10.17 -1.99 -8.11
N ASP A 46 10.06 -2.88 -9.11
CA ASP A 46 11.11 -3.09 -10.11
C ASP A 46 11.45 -1.78 -10.84
N GLY A 47 12.74 -1.46 -10.88
CA GLY A 47 13.25 -0.23 -11.49
C GLY A 47 12.96 1.07 -10.72
N CYS A 48 12.46 1.01 -9.48
CA CYS A 48 12.32 2.19 -8.62
C CYS A 48 13.66 2.56 -7.96
N ASP A 49 14.05 3.84 -8.01
CA ASP A 49 15.25 4.35 -7.33
C ASP A 49 15.11 4.39 -5.80
N GLY A 50 13.87 4.39 -5.30
CA GLY A 50 13.54 4.36 -3.88
C GLY A 50 12.07 4.09 -3.67
N VAL A 51 11.72 3.51 -2.51
CA VAL A 51 10.34 3.20 -2.15
C VAL A 51 9.99 3.72 -0.76
N PHE A 52 8.81 4.31 -0.67
CA PHE A 52 8.18 4.68 0.60
C PHE A 52 7.14 3.61 0.97
N HIS A 53 7.48 2.73 1.90
CA HIS A 53 6.54 1.76 2.45
C HIS A 53 5.74 2.41 3.60
N ILE A 54 4.48 2.79 3.33
CA ILE A 54 3.59 3.49 4.29
C ILE A 54 2.39 2.60 4.68
N ALA A 55 2.32 1.37 4.16
CA ALA A 55 1.20 0.47 4.42
C ALA A 55 1.20 0.03 5.90
N TYR A 56 0.07 0.20 6.57
CA TYR A 56 -0.13 -0.26 7.94
C TYR A 56 -1.54 -0.83 8.09
N PRO A 57 -1.72 -2.00 8.74
CA PRO A 57 -3.03 -2.56 9.04
C PRO A 57 -3.75 -1.68 10.06
N VAL A 58 -4.63 -0.79 9.59
CA VAL A 58 -5.46 0.03 10.48
C VAL A 58 -6.68 -0.75 10.92
N VAL A 59 -6.70 -1.14 12.19
CA VAL A 59 -7.85 -1.75 12.87
C VAL A 59 -8.35 -0.75 13.93
N LEU A 60 -9.63 -0.38 13.87
CA LEU A 60 -10.21 0.67 14.74
C LEU A 60 -10.59 0.16 16.14
N ILE A 61 -10.89 -1.14 16.26
CA ILE A 61 -11.21 -1.81 17.53
C ILE A 61 -10.36 -3.07 17.59
N VAL A 62 -9.48 -3.15 18.59
CA VAL A 62 -8.46 -4.20 18.69
C VAL A 62 -8.71 -5.02 19.95
N ASP A 63 -8.99 -6.31 19.76
CA ASP A 63 -9.19 -7.28 20.85
C ASP A 63 -7.87 -8.01 21.16
N ASP A 64 -7.14 -8.40 20.11
CA ASP A 64 -5.82 -9.04 20.19
C ASP A 64 -4.80 -8.23 19.37
N PRO A 65 -4.03 -7.35 20.01
CA PRO A 65 -3.06 -6.51 19.31
C PRO A 65 -1.98 -7.30 18.57
N GLN A 66 -1.61 -8.48 19.07
CA GLN A 66 -0.55 -9.29 18.47
C GLN A 66 -1.03 -9.80 17.10
N ALA A 67 -2.15 -10.51 17.08
CA ALA A 67 -2.68 -11.10 15.85
C ALA A 67 -3.26 -10.06 14.89
N GLN A 68 -3.80 -8.94 15.39
CA GLN A 68 -4.55 -7.97 14.57
C GLN A 68 -3.71 -6.79 14.09
N GLN A 69 -2.60 -6.47 14.74
CA GLN A 69 -1.76 -5.32 14.37
C GLN A 69 -0.28 -5.67 14.24
N ILE A 70 0.32 -6.32 15.24
CA ILE A 70 1.77 -6.53 15.28
C ILE A 70 2.20 -7.54 14.21
N ASP A 71 1.62 -8.74 14.21
CA ASP A 71 1.99 -9.81 13.26
C ASP A 71 1.77 -9.38 11.81
N PRO A 72 0.61 -8.78 11.43
CA PRO A 72 0.39 -8.32 10.05
C PRO A 72 1.30 -7.15 9.66
N SER A 73 1.67 -6.27 10.59
CA SER A 73 2.61 -5.16 10.32
C SER A 73 4.03 -5.69 10.08
N LEU A 74 4.46 -6.63 10.91
CA LEU A 74 5.76 -7.27 10.77
C LEU A 74 5.84 -8.03 9.45
N GLN A 75 4.84 -8.86 9.16
CA GLN A 75 4.76 -9.61 7.92
C GLN A 75 4.75 -8.69 6.70
N GLY A 76 3.92 -7.65 6.70
CA GLY A 76 3.84 -6.67 5.62
C GLY A 76 5.15 -5.92 5.35
N THR A 77 5.94 -5.66 6.40
CA THR A 77 7.25 -5.00 6.29
C THR A 77 8.31 -5.94 5.71
N ILE A 78 8.28 -7.23 6.05
CA ILE A 78 9.28 -8.21 5.60
C ILE A 78 9.00 -8.70 4.17
N MET A 79 7.74 -8.66 3.74
CA MET A 79 7.33 -9.09 2.39
C MET A 79 7.53 -8.00 1.32
N PHE A 80 8.08 -6.85 1.69
CA PHE A 80 8.48 -5.77 0.81
C PHE A 80 9.98 -5.86 0.49
#